data_AF-A0A4Q5QRP8-F1
#
_entry.id   AF-A0A4Q5QRP8-F1
#
_cell.length_a   1.000
_cell.length_b   1.000
_cell.length_c   1.000
_cell.angle_alpha   90.00
_cell.angle_beta   90.00
_cell.angle_gamma   90.00
#
_symmetry.space_group_name_H-M   'P 1'
#
loop_
_entity.id
_entity.type
_entity.pdbx_description
1 polymer ?
#
loop_
_entity_poly.entity_id
_entity_poly.type
_entity_poly.pdbx_seq_one_letter_code
_entity_poly.pdbx_strand_id
1 'polypeptide(L)'
;MEFTDQSAGKLLFSQAEQLANDLAARLRQVPGVTEAAPTGDIRRALEIVETVELLVAAPDPAPVHALLNAAPGLRADVRRSGPWAWVGAAVEGGVGIVVRVVAPADFVNQLFLTTGNEAHLGAALPNAAPPAPRTLRQWAKREAFASEEALYEKAGLQYIVPELRENLGEIELAAEQKIPQLLQDSDLRGSLHNHSTYSDGNHSLRQMATFLRDAGYEYLG
;
A
#
# COMPACT_ATOMS: atom_id res chain seq x y z
N MET A 1 4.66 13.42 27.80
CA MET A 1 5.90 12.88 27.21
C MET A 1 5.84 11.37 27.02
N GLU A 2 5.05 10.60 27.79
CA GLU A 2 4.93 9.14 27.62
C GLU A 2 4.21 8.67 26.33
N PHE A 3 3.27 9.44 25.77
CA PHE A 3 2.57 9.05 24.53
C PHE A 3 3.46 9.15 23.28
N THR A 4 4.35 10.14 23.22
CA THR A 4 5.28 10.38 22.09
C THR A 4 6.30 9.24 21.93
N ASP A 5 6.69 8.59 23.03
CA ASP A 5 7.67 7.50 22.99
C ASP A 5 7.03 6.17 22.55
N GLN A 6 5.76 5.94 22.86
CA GLN A 6 5.02 4.74 22.45
C GLN A 6 4.63 4.76 20.95
N SER A 7 4.46 5.96 20.37
CA SER A 7 4.20 6.15 18.94
C SER A 7 5.48 6.29 18.11
N ALA A 8 6.66 6.31 18.73
CA ALA A 8 7.92 6.48 18.03
C ALA A 8 8.11 5.36 16.98
N GLY A 9 8.43 5.74 15.74
CA GLY A 9 8.61 4.80 14.64
C GLY A 9 7.31 4.28 14.00
N LYS A 10 6.14 4.82 14.35
CA LYS A 10 4.85 4.48 13.73
C LYS A 10 4.21 5.69 13.09
N LEU A 11 3.48 5.47 12.00
CA LEU A 11 2.67 6.49 11.32
C LEU A 11 1.22 6.04 11.25
N LEU A 12 0.29 7.00 11.28
CA LEU A 12 -1.07 6.76 10.82
C LEU A 12 -1.06 6.54 9.30
N PHE A 13 -2.01 5.75 8.79
CA PHE A 13 -2.14 5.45 7.36
C PHE A 13 -1.97 6.68 6.48
N SER A 14 -2.70 7.77 6.75
CA SER A 14 -2.65 9.00 5.94
C SER A 14 -1.25 9.63 5.85
N GLN A 15 -0.46 9.55 6.91
CA GLN A 15 0.92 10.04 6.93
C GLN A 15 1.85 9.09 6.19
N ALA A 16 1.68 7.78 6.41
CA ALA A 16 2.48 6.75 5.75
C ALA A 16 2.23 6.72 4.24
N GLU A 17 0.97 6.82 3.82
CA GLU A 17 0.55 6.86 2.43
C GLU A 17 1.15 8.07 1.71
N GLN A 18 1.06 9.27 2.30
CA GLN A 18 1.66 10.48 1.74
C GLN A 18 3.17 10.30 1.54
N LEU A 19 3.89 9.85 2.59
CA LEU A 19 5.33 9.60 2.51
C LEU A 19 5.68 8.56 1.44
N ALA A 20 4.92 7.45 1.38
CA ALA A 20 5.15 6.38 0.42
C ALA A 20 4.92 6.86 -1.02
N ASN A 21 3.84 7.62 -1.26
CA ASN A 21 3.51 8.16 -2.57
C ASN A 21 4.52 9.18 -3.05
N ASP A 22 5.01 10.06 -2.16
CA ASP A 22 6.07 11.02 -2.48
C ASP A 22 7.39 10.32 -2.81
N LEU A 23 7.77 9.29 -2.05
CA LEU A 23 8.96 8.48 -2.34
C LEU A 23 8.80 7.72 -3.65
N ALA A 24 7.66 7.07 -3.89
CA ALA A 24 7.38 6.36 -5.13
C ALA A 24 7.46 7.30 -6.34
N ALA A 25 6.88 8.50 -6.26
CA ALA A 25 6.94 9.51 -7.31
C ALA A 25 8.38 9.92 -7.63
N ARG A 26 9.22 10.13 -6.61
CA ARG A 26 10.65 10.44 -6.79
C ARG A 26 11.43 9.27 -7.38
N LEU A 27 11.16 8.04 -6.93
CA LEU A 27 11.81 6.83 -7.44
C LEU A 27 11.50 6.59 -8.91
N ARG A 28 10.28 6.88 -9.38
CA ARG A 28 9.91 6.78 -10.80
C ARG A 28 10.70 7.75 -11.71
N GLN A 29 11.32 8.79 -11.15
CA GLN A 29 12.18 9.71 -11.91
C GLN A 29 13.63 9.22 -12.06
N VAL A 30 13.99 8.11 -11.39
CA VAL A 30 15.35 7.57 -11.46
C VAL A 30 15.56 6.87 -12.81
N PRO A 31 16.65 7.16 -13.54
CA PRO A 31 16.95 6.49 -14.80
C PRO A 31 17.01 4.97 -14.66
N GLY A 32 16.26 4.27 -15.52
CA GLY A 32 16.18 2.80 -15.52
C GLY A 32 15.07 2.23 -14.63
N VAL A 33 14.44 3.03 -13.76
CA VAL A 33 13.23 2.60 -13.06
C VAL A 33 12.06 2.61 -14.04
N THR A 34 11.39 1.47 -14.17
CA THR A 34 10.18 1.35 -15.00
C THR A 34 8.90 1.49 -14.17
N GLU A 35 8.96 1.10 -12.89
CA GLU A 35 7.83 1.17 -11.97
C GLU A 35 8.29 1.29 -10.52
N ALA A 36 7.50 1.96 -9.70
CA ALA A 36 7.67 1.97 -8.25
C ALA A 36 6.30 2.08 -7.59
N ALA A 37 6.06 1.36 -6.51
CA ALA A 37 4.78 1.41 -5.79
C ALA A 37 4.98 1.11 -4.29
N PRO A 38 4.15 1.70 -3.42
CA PRO A 38 3.98 1.21 -2.05
C PRO A 38 3.51 -0.24 -2.05
N THR A 39 3.92 -1.00 -1.03
CA THR A 39 3.49 -2.39 -0.81
C THR A 39 3.17 -2.59 0.67
N GLY A 40 2.99 -3.84 1.10
CA GLY A 40 2.75 -4.20 2.49
C GLY A 40 1.54 -3.49 3.08
N ASP A 41 1.68 -3.06 4.33
CA ASP A 41 0.60 -2.50 5.15
C ASP A 41 -0.03 -1.25 4.55
N ILE A 42 0.77 -0.41 3.89
CA ILE A 42 0.25 0.80 3.21
C ILE A 42 -0.67 0.39 2.07
N ARG A 43 -0.25 -0.57 1.25
CA ARG A 43 -1.09 -0.99 0.12
C ARG A 43 -2.35 -1.71 0.58
N ARG A 44 -2.39 -2.28 1.79
CA ARG A 44 -3.60 -2.84 2.42
C ARG A 44 -4.38 -1.84 3.29
N ALA A 45 -3.98 -0.57 3.30
CA ALA A 45 -4.61 0.51 4.08
C ALA A 45 -4.73 0.25 5.59
N LEU A 46 -3.72 -0.39 6.20
CA LEU A 46 -3.71 -0.60 7.66
C LEU A 46 -3.56 0.72 8.42
N GLU A 47 -4.27 0.86 9.54
CA GLU A 47 -4.42 2.16 10.21
C GLU A 47 -3.11 2.66 10.82
N ILE A 48 -2.27 1.73 11.27
CA ILE A 48 -0.96 1.97 11.88
C ILE A 48 0.12 1.28 11.05
N VAL A 49 1.06 2.06 10.53
CA VAL A 49 2.18 1.59 9.71
C VAL A 49 3.48 1.74 10.49
N GLU A 50 4.16 0.61 10.74
CA GLU A 50 5.46 0.59 11.44
C GLU A 50 6.64 0.64 10.47
N THR A 51 6.43 0.28 9.20
CA THR A 51 7.44 0.34 8.16
C THR A 51 6.82 0.73 6.84
N VAL A 52 7.37 1.76 6.21
CA VAL A 52 7.02 2.16 4.85
C VAL A 52 7.77 1.29 3.87
N GLU A 53 7.05 0.38 3.21
CA GLU A 53 7.62 -0.54 2.23
C GLU A 53 7.31 -0.11 0.80
N LEU A 54 8.33 -0.08 -0.05
CA LEU A 54 8.21 0.17 -1.48
C LEU A 54 8.89 -0.92 -2.30
N LEU A 55 8.30 -1.20 -3.46
CA LEU A 55 8.89 -2.04 -4.50
C LEU A 55 9.24 -1.18 -5.71
N VAL A 56 10.40 -1.41 -6.30
CA VAL A 56 10.92 -0.69 -7.46
C VAL A 56 11.35 -1.67 -8.53
N ALA A 57 10.84 -1.52 -9.74
CA ALA A 57 11.27 -2.26 -10.92
C ALA A 57 12.44 -1.54 -11.59
N ALA A 58 13.64 -2.11 -11.54
CA ALA A 58 14.81 -1.58 -12.23
C ALA A 58 15.84 -2.69 -12.52
N PRO A 59 16.61 -2.60 -13.62
CA PRO A 59 17.67 -3.55 -13.91
C PRO A 59 18.92 -3.33 -13.04
N ASP A 60 19.12 -2.11 -12.53
CA ASP A 60 20.26 -1.73 -11.69
C ASP A 60 19.74 -1.01 -10.42
N PRO A 61 20.04 -1.51 -9.22
CA PRO A 61 19.65 -0.87 -7.97
C PRO A 61 20.51 0.34 -7.59
N ALA A 62 21.69 0.53 -8.19
CA ALA A 62 22.64 1.58 -7.77
C ALA A 62 22.07 3.01 -7.88
N PRO A 63 21.38 3.40 -8.96
CA PRO A 63 20.73 4.72 -9.06
C PRO A 63 19.64 4.94 -7.99
N VAL A 64 18.89 3.88 -7.65
CA VAL A 64 17.86 3.92 -6.60
C VAL A 64 18.51 4.17 -5.24
N HIS A 65 19.56 3.41 -4.91
CA HIS A 65 20.32 3.60 -3.66
C HIS A 65 20.93 5.01 -3.58
N ALA A 66 21.48 5.52 -4.69
CA ALA A 66 22.06 6.86 -4.74
C ALA A 66 21.01 7.95 -4.44
N LEU A 67 19.81 7.86 -5.02
CA LEU A 67 18.72 8.79 -4.74
C LEU A 67 18.30 8.74 -3.26
N LEU A 68 18.13 7.54 -2.69
CA LEU A 68 17.69 7.38 -1.30
C LEU A 68 18.75 7.86 -0.30
N ASN A 69 20.04 7.60 -0.56
CA ASN A 69 21.14 8.06 0.29
C ASN A 69 21.33 9.58 0.25
N ALA A 70 20.98 10.24 -0.86
CA ALA A 70 21.06 11.69 -1.01
C ALA A 70 19.76 12.41 -0.59
N ALA A 71 18.69 11.68 -0.29
CA ALA A 71 17.39 12.27 0.01
C ALA A 71 17.41 13.00 1.36
N PRO A 72 17.05 14.29 1.41
CA PRO A 72 16.87 14.98 2.67
C PRO A 72 15.74 14.32 3.45
N GLY A 73 15.91 14.20 4.77
CA GLY A 73 14.91 13.58 5.65
C GLY A 73 14.95 12.06 5.70
N LEU A 74 15.86 11.39 4.98
CA LEU A 74 16.09 9.95 5.10
C LEU A 74 17.45 9.66 5.74
N ARG A 75 17.50 8.60 6.55
CA ARG A 75 18.74 8.07 7.12
C ARG A 75 18.88 6.60 6.77
N ALA A 76 19.92 6.26 6.01
CA ALA A 76 20.21 4.88 5.65
C ALA A 76 20.72 4.06 6.86
N ASP A 77 20.31 2.81 6.93
CA ASP A 77 20.93 1.76 7.74
C ASP A 77 21.80 0.89 6.81
N VAL A 78 23.08 1.26 6.71
CA VAL A 78 24.04 0.61 5.81
C VAL A 78 24.26 -0.87 6.19
N ARG A 79 24.08 -1.24 7.46
CA ARG A 79 24.30 -2.63 7.92
C ARG A 79 23.15 -3.55 7.53
N ARG A 80 21.93 -3.02 7.48
CA ARG A 80 20.73 -3.76 7.08
C ARG A 80 20.43 -3.67 5.59
N SER A 81 21.02 -2.70 4.89
CA SER A 81 20.93 -2.59 3.45
C SER A 81 21.74 -3.67 2.74
N GLY A 82 21.23 -4.15 1.61
CA GLY A 82 21.92 -5.05 0.69
C GLY A 82 21.83 -4.53 -0.75
N PRO A 83 22.40 -5.24 -1.74
CA PRO A 83 22.45 -4.75 -3.12
C PRO A 83 21.08 -4.47 -3.74
N TRP A 84 20.05 -5.25 -3.36
CA TRP A 84 18.69 -5.17 -3.92
C TRP A 84 17.65 -4.66 -2.93
N ALA A 85 18.09 -4.20 -1.76
CA ALA A 85 17.21 -3.71 -0.72
C ALA A 85 17.89 -2.59 0.05
N TRP A 86 17.34 -1.39 -0.06
CA TRP A 86 17.73 -0.26 0.78
C TRP A 86 16.88 -0.27 2.05
N VAL A 87 17.54 -0.16 3.20
CA VAL A 87 16.88 -0.10 4.51
C VAL A 87 17.31 1.18 5.21
N GLY A 88 16.36 1.90 5.78
CA GLY A 88 16.63 3.12 6.53
C GLY A 88 15.43 3.54 7.35
N ALA A 89 15.39 4.81 7.71
CA ALA A 89 14.26 5.42 8.41
C ALA A 89 14.09 6.87 7.98
N ALA A 90 12.87 7.39 8.13
CA ALA A 90 12.66 8.83 8.11
C ALA A 90 13.36 9.48 9.31
N VAL A 91 13.97 10.64 9.10
CA VAL A 91 14.60 11.43 10.17
C VAL A 91 13.54 11.96 11.13
N GLU A 92 12.42 12.43 10.57
CA GLU A 92 11.25 12.84 11.34
C GLU A 92 10.39 11.62 11.67
N GLY A 93 9.91 11.51 12.91
CA GLY A 93 9.08 10.40 13.38
C GLY A 93 9.79 9.05 13.54
N GLY A 94 10.92 8.83 12.85
CA GLY A 94 11.75 7.64 12.99
C GLY A 94 11.17 6.38 12.34
N VAL A 95 10.12 6.48 11.53
CA VAL A 95 9.48 5.33 10.88
C VAL A 95 10.47 4.59 10.00
N GLY A 96 10.43 3.26 10.05
CA GLY A 96 11.27 2.42 9.20
C GLY A 96 10.88 2.57 7.72
N ILE A 97 11.87 2.50 6.83
CA ILE A 97 11.65 2.50 5.38
C ILE A 97 12.44 1.36 4.76
N VAL A 98 11.77 0.59 3.91
CA VAL A 98 12.40 -0.49 3.13
C VAL A 98 12.02 -0.29 1.66
N VAL A 99 13.04 -0.18 0.80
CA VAL A 99 12.86 -0.11 -0.65
C VAL A 99 13.53 -1.31 -1.28
N ARG A 100 12.74 -2.18 -1.91
CA ARG A 100 13.22 -3.38 -2.61
C ARG A 100 13.28 -3.11 -4.10
N VAL A 101 14.40 -3.45 -4.72
CA VAL A 101 14.58 -3.38 -6.17
C VAL A 101 14.45 -4.79 -6.74
N VAL A 102 13.63 -4.93 -7.78
CA VAL A 102 13.39 -6.19 -8.49
C VAL A 102 13.53 -6.00 -9.99
N ALA A 103 13.78 -7.10 -10.72
CA ALA A 103 13.76 -7.06 -12.16
C ALA A 103 12.37 -6.62 -12.67
N PRO A 104 12.27 -5.84 -13.75
CA PRO A 104 10.98 -5.38 -14.27
C PRO A 104 9.98 -6.50 -14.56
N ALA A 105 10.46 -7.67 -15.02
CA ALA A 105 9.62 -8.84 -15.29
C ALA A 105 9.01 -9.47 -14.02
N ASP A 106 9.60 -9.23 -12.84
CA ASP A 106 9.15 -9.80 -11.57
C ASP A 106 8.23 -8.85 -10.79
N PHE A 107 8.04 -7.61 -11.26
CA PHE A 107 7.41 -6.55 -10.48
C PHE A 107 6.00 -6.93 -10.00
N VAL A 108 5.14 -7.42 -10.89
CA VAL A 108 3.76 -7.79 -10.54
C VAL A 108 3.72 -8.86 -9.45
N ASN A 109 4.48 -9.94 -9.64
CA ASN A 109 4.53 -11.05 -8.69
C ASN A 109 5.10 -10.63 -7.34
N GLN A 110 6.17 -9.80 -7.34
CA GLN A 110 6.79 -9.32 -6.11
C GLN A 110 5.90 -8.30 -5.41
N LEU A 111 5.17 -7.45 -6.14
CA LEU A 111 4.21 -6.52 -5.58
C LEU A 111 3.10 -7.30 -4.87
N PHE A 112 2.55 -8.31 -5.52
CA PHE A 112 1.55 -9.21 -4.95
C PHE A 112 2.05 -9.88 -3.66
N LEU A 113 3.23 -10.49 -3.71
CA LEU A 113 3.84 -11.22 -2.58
C LEU A 113 4.24 -10.34 -1.41
N THR A 114 4.55 -9.07 -1.66
CA THR A 114 4.90 -8.10 -0.61
C THR A 114 3.68 -7.33 -0.11
N THR A 115 2.57 -7.33 -0.86
CA THR A 115 1.31 -6.71 -0.44
C THR A 115 0.52 -7.62 0.48
N GLY A 116 0.32 -8.89 0.11
CA GLY A 116 -0.50 -9.80 0.91
C GLY A 116 0.19 -10.21 2.23
N ASN A 117 -0.57 -10.31 3.31
CA ASN A 117 -0.07 -10.87 4.56
C ASN A 117 0.08 -12.42 4.44
N GLU A 118 0.70 -13.08 5.42
CA GLU A 118 0.86 -14.54 5.40
C GLU A 118 -0.48 -15.28 5.43
N ALA A 119 -1.48 -14.75 6.15
CA ALA A 119 -2.78 -15.38 6.25
C ALA A 119 -3.46 -15.47 4.88
N HIS A 120 -3.41 -14.39 4.09
CA HIS A 120 -3.95 -14.32 2.74
C HIS A 120 -3.14 -15.15 1.74
N LEU A 121 -1.81 -14.98 1.73
CA LEU A 121 -0.92 -15.66 0.77
C LEU A 121 -0.83 -17.17 1.01
N GLY A 122 -0.95 -17.59 2.26
CA GLY A 122 -0.86 -18.98 2.72
C GLY A 122 -2.21 -19.70 2.81
N ALA A 123 -3.33 -19.00 2.66
CA ALA A 123 -4.67 -19.59 2.70
C ALA A 123 -4.82 -20.71 1.67
N ALA A 124 -5.51 -21.78 2.07
CA ALA A 124 -5.84 -22.89 1.19
C ALA A 124 -6.92 -22.45 0.20
N LEU A 125 -6.67 -22.67 -1.08
CA LEU A 125 -7.63 -22.34 -2.14
C LEU A 125 -8.75 -23.39 -2.20
N PRO A 126 -10.05 -23.00 -2.10
CA PRO A 126 -11.18 -23.93 -2.04
C PRO A 126 -11.25 -24.93 -3.19
N ASN A 127 -10.87 -24.51 -4.40
CA ASN A 127 -10.97 -25.30 -5.63
C ASN A 127 -9.64 -25.93 -6.07
N ALA A 128 -8.58 -25.87 -5.25
CA ALA A 128 -7.28 -26.38 -5.65
C ALA A 128 -7.20 -27.91 -5.59
N ALA A 129 -6.95 -28.53 -6.74
CA ALA A 129 -6.67 -29.96 -6.88
C ALA A 129 -5.29 -30.19 -7.51
N PRO A 130 -4.54 -31.24 -7.13
CA PRO A 130 -3.28 -31.58 -7.78
C PRO A 130 -3.47 -31.77 -9.30
N PRO A 131 -2.55 -31.27 -10.15
CA PRO A 131 -1.22 -30.72 -9.84
C PRO A 131 -1.20 -29.18 -9.66
N ALA A 132 -2.35 -28.53 -9.45
CA ALA A 132 -2.38 -27.07 -9.25
C ALA A 132 -1.80 -26.65 -7.89
N PRO A 133 -1.25 -25.43 -7.78
CA PRO A 133 -0.84 -24.83 -6.52
C PRO A 133 -2.05 -24.70 -5.57
N ARG A 134 -1.79 -24.85 -4.27
CA ARG A 134 -2.82 -24.84 -3.21
C ARG A 134 -2.98 -23.50 -2.52
N THR A 135 -2.06 -22.56 -2.75
CA THR A 135 -2.08 -21.21 -2.17
C THR A 135 -1.70 -20.16 -3.18
N LEU A 136 -2.09 -18.91 -2.93
CA LEU A 136 -1.72 -17.76 -3.76
C LEU A 136 -0.21 -17.54 -3.81
N ARG A 137 0.51 -17.76 -2.69
CA ARG A 137 1.97 -17.71 -2.64
C ARG A 137 2.61 -18.68 -3.63
N GLN A 138 2.07 -19.90 -3.74
CA GLN A 138 2.61 -20.91 -4.64
C GLN A 138 2.34 -20.54 -6.11
N TRP A 139 1.17 -19.97 -6.42
CA TRP A 139 0.89 -19.42 -7.75
C TRP A 139 1.88 -18.32 -8.14
N ALA A 140 2.04 -17.30 -7.28
CA ALA A 140 2.95 -16.18 -7.53
C ALA A 140 4.43 -16.60 -7.68
N LYS A 141 4.83 -17.75 -7.14
CA LYS A 141 6.20 -18.29 -7.27
C LYS A 141 6.37 -19.26 -8.45
N ARG A 142 5.28 -19.72 -9.06
CA ARG A 142 5.31 -20.75 -10.11
C ARG A 142 5.62 -20.16 -11.48
N GLU A 143 5.02 -19.02 -11.81
CA GLU A 143 5.13 -18.37 -13.12
C GLU A 143 4.96 -16.86 -12.99
N ALA A 144 5.39 -16.11 -14.00
CA ALA A 144 5.21 -14.65 -14.04
C ALA A 144 3.81 -14.29 -14.54
N PHE A 145 3.21 -13.25 -13.96
CA PHE A 145 1.90 -12.74 -14.34
C PHE A 145 1.99 -11.33 -14.89
N ALA A 146 1.14 -11.02 -15.88
CA ALA A 146 1.04 -9.69 -16.46
C ALA A 146 0.29 -8.70 -15.56
N SER A 147 -0.57 -9.20 -14.66
CA SER A 147 -1.28 -8.41 -13.65
C SER A 147 -1.69 -9.28 -12.47
N GLU A 148 -2.09 -8.66 -11.36
CA GLU A 148 -2.60 -9.40 -10.20
C GLU A 148 -3.97 -10.05 -10.52
N GLU A 149 -4.80 -9.42 -11.34
CA GLU A 149 -6.07 -9.96 -11.85
C GLU A 149 -5.85 -11.27 -12.59
N ALA A 150 -4.83 -11.33 -13.46
CA ALA A 150 -4.49 -12.55 -14.19
C ALA A 150 -4.05 -13.68 -13.24
N LEU A 151 -3.40 -13.35 -12.12
CA LEU A 151 -3.05 -14.33 -11.09
C LEU A 151 -4.29 -14.89 -10.41
N TYR A 152 -5.21 -14.03 -9.95
CA TYR A 152 -6.46 -14.48 -9.32
C TYR A 152 -7.34 -15.27 -10.29
N GLU A 153 -7.48 -14.81 -11.53
CA GLU A 153 -8.21 -15.53 -12.58
C GLU A 153 -7.62 -16.93 -12.80
N LYS A 154 -6.29 -17.04 -12.89
CA LYS A 154 -5.61 -18.33 -13.03
C LYS A 154 -5.83 -19.25 -11.82
N ALA A 155 -5.91 -18.67 -10.62
CA ALA A 155 -6.23 -19.37 -9.39
C ALA A 155 -7.72 -19.72 -9.25
N GLY A 156 -8.58 -19.29 -10.19
CA GLY A 156 -10.02 -19.53 -10.17
C GLY A 156 -10.76 -18.65 -9.15
N LEU A 157 -10.26 -17.45 -8.88
CA LEU A 157 -10.80 -16.50 -7.90
C LEU A 157 -11.21 -15.20 -8.58
N GLN A 158 -12.24 -14.55 -8.04
CA GLN A 158 -12.50 -13.13 -8.31
C GLN A 158 -11.30 -12.28 -7.85
N TYR A 159 -11.03 -11.16 -8.53
CA TYR A 159 -9.97 -10.25 -8.10
C TYR A 159 -10.22 -9.72 -6.68
N ILE A 160 -9.20 -9.78 -5.84
CA ILE A 160 -9.24 -9.31 -4.45
C ILE A 160 -8.36 -8.07 -4.34
N VAL A 161 -8.99 -6.93 -4.12
CA VAL A 161 -8.29 -5.66 -3.89
C VAL A 161 -7.39 -5.76 -2.66
N PRO A 162 -6.27 -5.04 -2.61
CA PRO A 162 -5.31 -5.10 -1.51
C PRO A 162 -5.90 -4.96 -0.09
N GLU A 163 -6.87 -4.08 0.09
CA GLU A 163 -7.53 -3.75 1.37
C GLU A 163 -8.26 -4.95 1.99
N LEU A 164 -8.61 -5.96 1.18
CA LEU A 164 -9.29 -7.17 1.65
C LEU A 164 -8.32 -8.33 1.97
N ARG A 165 -7.01 -8.19 1.72
CA ARG A 165 -6.03 -9.29 1.78
C ARG A 165 -5.58 -9.63 3.21
N GLU A 166 -6.54 -9.93 4.06
CA GLU A 166 -6.37 -10.18 5.50
C GLU A 166 -6.84 -11.57 5.96
N ASN A 167 -7.37 -12.40 5.07
CA ASN A 167 -7.94 -13.72 5.34
C ASN A 167 -9.11 -13.70 6.35
N LEU A 168 -10.07 -12.81 6.10
CA LEU A 168 -11.30 -12.62 6.88
C LEU A 168 -12.55 -13.16 6.16
N GLY A 169 -12.36 -14.07 5.20
CA GLY A 169 -13.40 -14.69 4.39
C GLY A 169 -13.40 -14.27 2.92
N GLU A 170 -12.44 -13.43 2.51
CA GLU A 170 -12.33 -12.94 1.14
C GLU A 170 -11.98 -14.04 0.13
N ILE A 171 -11.25 -15.07 0.54
CA ILE A 171 -10.85 -16.19 -0.34
C ILE A 171 -12.05 -17.04 -0.70
N GLU A 172 -12.90 -17.37 0.28
CA GLU A 172 -14.15 -18.10 0.06
C GLU A 172 -15.12 -17.29 -0.81
N LEU A 173 -15.30 -16.01 -0.50
CA LEU A 173 -16.13 -15.11 -1.32
C LEU A 173 -15.59 -15.00 -2.75
N ALA A 174 -14.28 -14.89 -2.94
CA ALA A 174 -13.67 -14.80 -4.26
C ALA A 174 -13.84 -16.10 -5.06
N ALA A 175 -13.75 -17.26 -4.42
CA ALA A 175 -13.99 -18.55 -5.06
C ALA A 175 -15.45 -18.71 -5.52
N GLU A 176 -16.39 -18.09 -4.79
CA GLU A 176 -17.82 -18.05 -5.14
C GLU A 176 -18.21 -16.88 -6.05
N GLN A 177 -17.28 -16.00 -6.43
CA GLN A 177 -17.54 -14.76 -7.19
C GLN A 177 -18.53 -13.81 -6.48
N LYS A 178 -18.38 -13.68 -5.16
CA LYS A 178 -19.27 -12.93 -4.26
C LYS A 178 -18.61 -11.78 -3.51
N ILE A 179 -17.40 -11.35 -3.90
CA ILE A 179 -16.85 -10.10 -3.36
C ILE A 179 -17.77 -8.95 -3.80
N PRO A 180 -18.31 -8.17 -2.85
CA PRO A 180 -19.22 -7.08 -3.18
C PRO A 180 -18.46 -5.93 -3.85
N GLN A 181 -19.20 -5.07 -4.53
CA GLN A 181 -18.66 -3.77 -4.93
C GLN A 181 -18.36 -2.96 -3.67
N LEU A 182 -17.11 -2.52 -3.53
CA LEU A 182 -16.68 -1.67 -2.43
C LEU A 182 -17.04 -0.20 -2.70
N LEU A 183 -17.20 0.55 -1.62
CA LEU A 183 -17.39 1.99 -1.68
C LEU A 183 -16.15 2.68 -2.25
N GLN A 184 -16.38 3.73 -3.01
CA GLN A 184 -15.36 4.63 -3.55
C GLN A 184 -15.60 6.06 -3.07
N ASP A 185 -14.59 6.92 -3.19
CA ASP A 185 -14.73 8.34 -2.83
C ASP A 185 -15.88 9.04 -3.56
N SER A 186 -16.19 8.61 -4.80
CA SER A 186 -17.33 9.12 -5.57
C SER A 186 -18.70 8.74 -5.01
N ASP A 187 -18.78 7.73 -4.14
CA ASP A 187 -20.02 7.35 -3.45
C ASP A 187 -20.30 8.26 -2.24
N LEU A 188 -19.32 9.04 -1.80
CA LEU A 188 -19.48 10.00 -0.71
C LEU A 188 -20.26 11.23 -1.19
N ARG A 189 -21.50 11.36 -0.73
CA ARG A 189 -22.40 12.48 -1.09
C ARG A 189 -22.26 13.70 -0.18
N GLY A 190 -21.52 13.60 0.92
CA GLY A 190 -21.29 14.72 1.83
C GLY A 190 -20.58 14.31 3.12
N SER A 191 -20.28 15.29 3.97
CA SER A 191 -19.67 15.06 5.28
C SER A 191 -20.71 15.14 6.38
N LEU A 192 -20.76 14.15 7.28
CA LEU A 192 -21.74 14.08 8.38
C LEU A 192 -21.24 14.64 9.71
N HIS A 193 -19.92 14.66 9.93
CA HIS A 193 -19.35 15.10 11.20
C HIS A 193 -18.36 16.22 10.96
N ASN A 194 -18.74 17.43 11.39
CA ASN A 194 -18.05 18.66 11.07
C ASN A 194 -18.01 19.56 12.31
N HIS A 195 -16.91 20.27 12.49
CA HIS A 195 -16.76 21.26 13.55
C HIS A 195 -16.68 22.64 12.90
N SER A 196 -17.55 23.55 13.33
CA SER A 196 -17.61 24.93 12.83
C SER A 196 -17.20 25.90 13.93
N THR A 197 -17.18 27.20 13.61
CA THR A 197 -16.95 28.27 14.60
C THR A 197 -18.01 28.34 15.73
N TYR A 198 -19.06 27.51 15.69
CA TYR A 198 -19.99 27.32 16.81
C TYR A 198 -19.44 26.41 17.91
N SER A 199 -18.37 25.66 17.62
CA SER A 199 -17.59 24.88 18.59
C SER A 199 -16.10 25.26 18.50
N ASP A 200 -15.27 24.31 18.13
CA ASP A 200 -13.81 24.28 18.04
C ASP A 200 -13.32 24.23 16.57
N GLY A 201 -14.21 24.45 15.60
CA GLY A 201 -13.85 24.51 14.18
C GLY A 201 -13.31 25.87 13.76
N ASN A 202 -12.43 25.87 12.75
CA ASN A 202 -11.81 27.09 12.20
C ASN A 202 -12.64 27.77 11.11
N HIS A 203 -13.70 27.13 10.61
CA HIS A 203 -14.50 27.62 9.48
C HIS A 203 -15.96 27.81 9.86
N SER A 204 -16.60 28.86 9.34
CA SER A 204 -18.03 29.07 9.49
C SER A 204 -18.84 28.05 8.69
N LEU A 205 -20.08 27.77 9.12
CA LEU A 205 -21.01 26.88 8.39
C LEU A 205 -21.12 27.24 6.90
N ARG A 206 -21.21 28.54 6.59
CA ARG A 206 -21.29 29.01 5.20
C ARG A 206 -20.04 28.67 4.39
N GLN A 207 -18.85 28.82 4.97
CA GLN A 207 -17.60 28.48 4.29
C GLN A 207 -17.52 26.98 4.01
N MET A 208 -17.85 26.15 5.00
CA MET A 208 -17.83 24.69 4.85
C MET A 208 -18.85 24.21 3.82
N ALA A 209 -20.09 24.70 3.88
CA ALA A 209 -21.14 24.32 2.94
C ALA A 209 -20.81 24.78 1.51
N THR A 210 -20.20 25.95 1.35
CA THR A 210 -19.77 26.46 0.05
C THR A 210 -18.64 25.59 -0.52
N PHE A 211 -17.64 25.25 0.30
CA PHE A 211 -16.55 24.37 -0.11
C PHE A 211 -17.04 22.99 -0.57
N LEU A 212 -17.90 22.34 0.23
CA LEU A 212 -18.44 21.02 -0.13
C LEU A 212 -19.29 21.08 -1.40
N ARG A 213 -20.16 22.09 -1.54
CA ARG A 213 -20.94 22.29 -2.78
C ARG A 213 -20.03 22.44 -4.00
N ASP A 214 -18.99 23.27 -3.90
CA ASP A 214 -18.08 23.54 -5.01
C ASP A 214 -17.19 22.32 -5.33
N ALA A 215 -16.97 21.44 -4.35
CA ALA A 215 -16.32 20.13 -4.52
C ALA A 215 -17.29 19.02 -5.02
N GLY A 216 -18.56 19.33 -5.28
CA GLY A 216 -19.53 18.40 -5.85
C GLY A 216 -20.32 17.56 -4.85
N TYR A 217 -20.20 17.84 -3.56
CA TYR A 217 -21.00 17.18 -2.53
C TYR A 217 -22.40 17.79 -2.43
N GLU A 218 -23.35 16.98 -1.99
CA GLU A 218 -24.77 17.33 -1.89
C GLU A 218 -25.17 17.89 -0.52
N TYR A 219 -24.45 17.53 0.55
CA TYR A 219 -24.80 17.98 1.90
C TYR A 219 -23.60 18.22 2.82
N LEU A 220 -23.84 19.07 3.82
CA LEU A 220 -23.02 19.27 5.02
C LEU A 220 -23.90 18.93 6.24
N GLY A 221 -23.45 17.98 7.06
CA GLY A 221 -24.05 17.62 8.35
C GLY A 221 -23.55 18.48 9.51
#